data_AF-A0A9X0CS31-F1
#
_entry.id   AF-A0A9X0CS31-F1
#
_cell.length_a   1.000
_cell.length_b   1.000
_cell.length_c   1.000
_cell.angle_alpha   90.00
_cell.angle_beta   90.00
_cell.angle_gamma   90.00
#
_symmetry.space_group_name_H-M   'P 1'
#
loop_
_entity.id
_entity.type
_entity.pdbx_description
1 polymer ?
#
loop_
_entity_poly.entity_id
_entity_poly.type
_entity_poly.pdbx_seq_one_letter_code
_entity_poly.pdbx_strand_id
1 'polypeptide(L)'
;MCDLLEQVVNPSECSLEITIIDDKECTLTSVGTVKLARLLPRLNNITSLWLDLSGCCAAAVDTLVPSITHKTLRSLRLSGISLTPATAAALGRSLPEMSSLIALRLTGAKGSIVQAEEMEALFGGFNKTLPLCILTFSGFCARGCLAPLIKSLRYFPNLSWLNLDNLDMDERNLRGLLESFQFIPNLESLNLSHNPLGHAVTSIVPHVINLPKLRFLDIKQTCSKEDLNYVRKTIKQAKPHVLRDVTTETRQSVTPRHDVNAPGALVMPRPSATHQLEHNRGGLDIRDVVVDPHVSQHLRPHQRDGVMFLYECVMGLRNLTEMAPFLRE
;
A
#
# COMPACT_ATOMS: atom_id res chain seq x y z
N MET A 1 8.69 16.66 14.45
CA MET A 1 8.35 15.25 14.77
C MET A 1 9.38 14.65 15.72
N CYS A 2 10.64 14.46 15.33
CA CYS A 2 11.64 13.81 16.21
C CYS A 2 11.84 14.53 17.55
N ASP A 3 11.77 15.86 17.59
CA ASP A 3 11.87 16.63 18.85
C ASP A 3 10.66 16.39 19.78
N LEU A 4 9.48 16.10 19.21
CA LEU A 4 8.29 15.78 19.98
C LEU A 4 8.38 14.37 20.56
N LEU A 5 8.89 13.41 19.77
CA LEU A 5 9.10 12.04 20.23
C LEU A 5 10.12 11.95 21.38
N GLU A 6 11.11 12.84 21.43
CA GLU A 6 12.05 12.92 22.56
C GLU A 6 11.41 13.33 23.88
N GLN A 7 10.33 14.11 23.81
CA GLN A 7 9.64 14.64 24.98
C GLN A 7 8.60 13.67 25.56
N VAL A 8 8.38 12.52 24.90
CA VAL A 8 7.41 11.52 25.34
C VAL A 8 7.91 10.85 26.63
N VAL A 9 7.14 11.04 27.71
CA VAL A 9 7.35 10.36 28.99
C VAL A 9 6.80 8.93 28.87
N ASN A 10 7.61 7.93 29.21
CA ASN A 10 7.31 6.48 29.09
C ASN A 10 7.00 5.99 27.66
N PRO A 11 7.94 6.13 26.70
CA PRO A 11 7.72 5.77 25.29
C PRO A 11 7.38 4.28 25.07
N SER A 12 7.72 3.40 26.01
CA SER A 12 7.39 1.97 25.94
C SER A 12 5.89 1.68 26.10
N GLU A 13 5.14 2.59 26.73
CA GLU A 13 3.68 2.47 26.97
C GLU A 13 2.86 3.19 25.89
N CYS A 14 3.52 4.00 25.05
CA CYS A 14 2.86 4.76 24.00
C CYS A 14 2.70 3.92 22.73
N SER A 15 1.56 4.11 22.05
CA SER A 15 1.40 3.67 20.67
C SER A 15 1.83 4.80 19.72
N LEU A 16 2.70 4.48 18.75
CA LEU A 16 3.10 5.42 17.72
C LEU A 16 2.52 4.99 16.38
N GLU A 17 1.86 5.95 15.72
CA GLU A 17 1.46 5.83 14.33
C GLU A 17 2.02 7.02 13.54
N ILE A 18 2.89 6.73 12.57
CA ILE A 18 3.37 7.73 11.61
C ILE A 18 2.77 7.38 10.26
N THR A 19 1.80 8.18 9.83
CA THR A 19 1.05 8.04 8.58
C THR A 19 1.11 9.31 7.74
N ILE A 20 0.36 9.36 6.64
CA ILE A 20 0.17 10.58 5.84
C ILE A 20 -0.70 11.56 6.63
N ILE A 21 -0.24 12.81 6.74
CA ILE A 21 -1.04 13.94 7.23
C ILE A 21 -1.13 14.92 6.06
N ASP A 22 -2.35 15.33 5.68
CA ASP A 22 -2.63 16.29 4.59
C ASP A 22 -1.96 15.94 3.25
N ASP A 23 -2.11 14.69 2.79
CA ASP A 23 -1.53 14.17 1.55
C ASP A 23 0.01 14.25 1.45
N LYS A 24 0.70 14.49 2.57
CA LYS A 24 2.16 14.52 2.65
C LYS A 24 2.66 13.42 3.57
N GLU A 25 3.63 12.65 3.07
CA GLU A 25 4.41 11.73 3.88
C GLU A 25 5.32 12.52 4.83
N CYS A 26 5.72 11.89 5.93
CA CYS A 26 6.69 12.49 6.84
C CYS A 26 8.07 12.53 6.14
N THR A 27 8.36 13.63 5.45
CA THR A 27 9.66 13.86 4.82
C THR A 27 10.72 14.13 5.89
N LEU A 28 11.74 13.29 5.92
CA LEU A 28 12.85 13.41 6.87
C LEU A 28 14.09 14.03 6.21
N THR A 29 14.82 14.81 6.99
CA THR A 29 16.21 15.18 6.70
C THR A 29 17.15 14.09 7.21
N SER A 30 18.38 14.00 6.70
CA SER A 30 19.39 13.05 7.22
C SER A 30 19.59 13.15 8.74
N VAL A 31 19.55 14.37 9.29
CA VAL A 31 19.65 14.60 10.74
C VAL A 31 18.42 14.04 11.47
N GLY A 32 17.22 14.32 10.96
CA GLY A 32 15.97 13.77 11.51
C GLY A 32 15.93 12.24 11.45
N THR A 33 16.44 11.65 10.37
CA THR A 33 16.52 10.19 10.17
C THR A 33 17.43 9.52 11.21
N VAL A 34 18.63 10.05 11.44
CA VAL A 34 19.54 9.54 12.48
C VAL A 34 18.93 9.71 13.87
N LYS A 35 18.22 10.82 14.10
CA LYS A 35 17.53 11.05 15.37
C LYS A 35 16.39 10.04 15.58
N LEU A 36 15.56 9.80 14.57
CA LEU A 36 14.49 8.81 14.61
C LEU A 36 15.03 7.40 14.89
N ALA A 37 16.17 7.04 14.29
CA ALA A 37 16.83 5.76 14.51
C ALA A 37 17.14 5.46 15.99
N ARG A 38 17.45 6.50 16.78
CA ARG A 38 17.72 6.37 18.22
C ARG A 38 16.43 6.26 19.05
N LEU A 39 15.31 6.74 18.52
CA LEU A 39 14.03 6.79 19.22
C LEU A 39 13.18 5.54 18.99
N LEU A 40 13.22 4.98 17.77
CA LEU A 40 12.42 3.81 17.41
C LEU A 40 12.58 2.62 18.38
N PRO A 41 13.79 2.24 18.84
CA PRO A 41 13.94 1.13 19.78
C PRO A 41 13.31 1.36 21.16
N ARG A 42 13.00 2.61 21.52
CA ARG A 42 12.36 2.96 22.81
C ARG A 42 10.85 2.83 22.78
N LEU A 43 10.27 2.68 21.59
CA LEU A 43 8.84 2.64 21.33
C LEU A 43 8.45 1.19 21.03
N ASN A 44 7.70 0.53 21.93
CA ASN A 44 7.40 -0.89 21.78
C ASN A 44 6.19 -1.15 20.86
N ASN A 45 5.31 -0.16 20.70
CA ASN A 45 4.04 -0.33 20.02
C ASN A 45 3.90 0.60 18.81
N ILE A 46 4.55 0.23 17.70
CA ILE A 46 4.45 0.97 16.43
C ILE A 46 3.61 0.15 15.46
N THR A 47 2.48 0.70 15.01
CA THR A 47 1.54 0.01 14.11
C THR A 47 1.72 0.42 12.65
N SER A 48 1.98 1.70 12.40
CA SER A 48 2.24 2.23 11.06
C SER A 48 3.48 3.13 11.07
N LEU A 49 4.36 2.94 10.09
CA LEU A 49 5.57 3.75 9.90
C LEU A 49 5.73 4.10 8.43
N TRP A 50 5.32 5.31 8.05
CA TRP A 50 5.40 5.83 6.69
C TRP A 50 6.38 7.00 6.61
N LEU A 51 7.52 6.77 5.95
CA LEU A 51 8.63 7.72 5.91
C LEU A 51 9.01 8.03 4.46
N ASP A 52 9.13 9.32 4.16
CA ASP A 52 9.73 9.80 2.93
C ASP A 52 11.21 10.16 3.19
N LEU A 53 12.08 9.36 2.57
CA LEU A 53 13.53 9.39 2.73
C LEU A 53 14.22 9.94 1.47
N SER A 54 13.47 10.52 0.53
CA SER A 54 14.01 11.07 -0.72
C SER A 54 15.08 12.16 -0.51
N GLY A 55 15.00 12.90 0.61
CA GLY A 55 15.97 13.92 1.01
C GLY A 55 17.13 13.40 1.89
N CYS A 56 17.23 12.09 2.13
CA CYS A 56 18.23 11.50 3.03
C CYS A 56 19.44 10.95 2.28
N CYS A 57 20.62 11.07 2.89
CA CYS A 57 21.80 10.36 2.39
C CYS A 57 21.76 8.87 2.81
N ALA A 58 22.45 8.02 2.05
CA ALA A 58 22.51 6.58 2.27
C ALA A 58 22.92 6.22 3.72
N ALA A 59 23.94 6.88 4.27
CA ALA A 59 24.43 6.63 5.63
C ALA A 59 23.35 6.88 6.72
N ALA A 60 22.47 7.87 6.51
CA ALA A 60 21.38 8.11 7.44
C ALA A 60 20.33 6.99 7.37
N VAL A 61 19.99 6.54 6.15
CA VAL A 61 19.07 5.41 5.94
C VAL A 61 19.66 4.11 6.51
N ASP A 62 20.95 3.85 6.30
CA ASP A 62 21.68 2.71 6.86
C ASP A 62 21.70 2.71 8.39
N THR A 63 21.56 3.89 9.01
CA THR A 63 21.42 4.03 10.47
C THR A 63 19.98 3.77 10.92
N LEU A 64 18.99 4.25 10.16
CA LEU A 64 17.58 4.12 10.51
C LEU A 64 17.05 2.70 10.35
N VAL A 65 17.28 2.07 9.20
CA VAL A 65 16.64 0.81 8.85
C VAL A 65 16.90 -0.31 9.87
N PRO A 66 18.11 -0.51 10.40
CA PRO A 66 18.36 -1.51 11.45
C PRO A 66 17.58 -1.29 12.76
N SER A 67 17.06 -0.08 13.01
CA SER A 67 16.26 0.23 14.20
C SER A 67 14.78 -0.12 14.07
N ILE A 68 14.32 -0.47 12.86
CA ILE A 68 12.93 -0.86 12.57
C ILE A 68 12.78 -2.37 12.82
N THR A 69 12.56 -2.75 14.09
CA THR A 69 12.50 -4.17 14.53
C THR A 69 11.14 -4.57 15.10
N HIS A 70 10.14 -3.69 14.99
CA HIS A 70 8.85 -3.79 15.67
C HIS A 70 7.95 -4.87 15.08
N LYS A 71 7.67 -5.93 15.86
CA LYS A 71 6.74 -7.00 15.48
C LYS A 71 5.27 -6.57 15.44
N THR A 72 4.97 -5.42 16.03
CA THR A 72 3.65 -4.77 16.05
C THR A 72 3.33 -4.01 14.76
N LEU A 73 4.32 -3.80 13.88
CA LEU A 73 4.11 -3.10 12.62
C LEU A 73 3.13 -3.85 11.71
N ARG A 74 2.03 -3.18 11.39
CA ARG A 74 1.03 -3.60 10.40
C ARG A 74 1.29 -2.96 9.04
N SER A 75 1.83 -1.74 9.02
CA SER A 75 2.12 -1.02 7.78
C SER A 75 3.49 -0.37 7.79
N LEU A 76 4.37 -0.77 6.87
CA LEU A 76 5.67 -0.17 6.65
C LEU A 76 5.72 0.43 5.24
N ARG A 77 5.98 1.75 5.16
CA ARG A 77 6.24 2.44 3.90
C ARG A 77 7.55 3.22 4.00
N LEU A 78 8.47 2.93 3.09
CA LEU A 78 9.71 3.65 2.94
C LEU A 78 9.82 4.15 1.50
N SER A 79 9.68 5.45 1.31
CA SER A 79 9.69 6.11 0.00
C SER A 79 11.04 6.78 -0.24
N GLY A 80 11.51 6.80 -1.49
CA GLY A 80 12.77 7.44 -1.86
C GLY A 80 14.01 6.77 -1.28
N ILE A 81 13.97 5.46 -1.01
CA ILE A 81 15.12 4.75 -0.43
C ILE A 81 16.15 4.37 -1.49
N SER A 82 17.43 4.40 -1.11
CA SER A 82 18.49 3.70 -1.85
C SER A 82 18.77 2.37 -1.16
N LEU A 83 18.58 1.25 -1.86
CA LEU A 83 18.88 -0.08 -1.33
C LEU A 83 20.39 -0.33 -1.39
N THR A 84 21.13 0.21 -0.43
CA THR A 84 22.53 -0.20 -0.20
C THR A 84 22.57 -1.66 0.29
N PRO A 85 23.73 -2.33 0.22
CA PRO A 85 23.90 -3.66 0.83
C PRO A 85 23.52 -3.69 2.32
N ALA A 86 23.86 -2.64 3.07
CA ALA A 86 23.56 -2.54 4.50
C ALA A 86 22.05 -2.41 4.75
N THR A 87 21.38 -1.52 4.01
CA THR A 87 19.94 -1.32 4.08
C THR A 87 19.17 -2.58 3.67
N ALA A 88 19.55 -3.21 2.55
CA ALA A 88 18.92 -4.44 2.07
C ALA A 88 19.05 -5.59 3.08
N ALA A 89 20.26 -5.82 3.61
CA ALA A 89 20.49 -6.85 4.61
C ALA A 89 19.74 -6.58 5.92
N ALA A 90 19.64 -5.32 6.36
CA ALA A 90 18.91 -4.96 7.56
C ALA A 90 17.39 -5.19 7.42
N LEU A 91 16.81 -4.80 6.27
CA LEU A 91 15.41 -5.09 5.96
C LEU A 91 15.17 -6.60 5.85
N GLY A 92 16.00 -7.34 5.12
CA GLY A 92 15.81 -8.78 4.93
C GLY A 92 15.97 -9.62 6.19
N ARG A 93 16.72 -9.13 7.19
CA ARG A 93 16.73 -9.73 8.54
C ARG A 93 15.45 -9.42 9.33
N SER A 94 14.89 -8.22 9.16
CA SER A 94 13.81 -7.73 10.02
C SER A 94 12.43 -8.13 9.51
N LEU A 95 12.20 -8.09 8.19
CA LEU A 95 10.90 -8.36 7.57
C LEU A 95 10.32 -9.75 7.90
N PRO A 96 11.10 -10.86 7.89
CA PRO A 96 10.57 -12.18 8.24
C PRO A 96 10.06 -12.29 9.69
N GLU A 97 10.52 -11.41 10.58
CA GLU A 97 10.13 -11.38 11.99
C GLU A 97 8.90 -10.49 12.27
N MET A 98 8.45 -9.69 11.30
CA MET A 98 7.30 -8.78 11.42
C MET A 98 5.97 -9.53 11.22
N SER A 99 5.60 -10.37 12.18
CA SER A 99 4.44 -11.26 12.10
C SER A 99 3.09 -10.55 11.91
N SER A 100 2.99 -9.26 12.20
CA SER A 100 1.76 -8.46 12.07
C SER A 100 1.67 -7.69 10.75
N LEU A 101 2.68 -7.78 9.87
CA LEU A 101 2.82 -6.93 8.71
C LEU A 101 1.81 -7.27 7.61
N ILE A 102 0.93 -6.32 7.31
CA ILE A 102 -0.14 -6.43 6.31
C ILE A 102 0.21 -5.66 5.05
N ALA A 103 0.94 -4.54 5.17
CA ALA A 103 1.32 -3.70 4.05
C ALA A 103 2.81 -3.36 4.08
N LEU A 104 3.53 -3.76 3.04
CA LEU A 104 4.92 -3.42 2.80
C LEU A 104 5.01 -2.60 1.51
N ARG A 105 5.55 -1.39 1.61
CA ARG A 105 5.76 -0.51 0.45
C ARG A 105 7.18 0.03 0.48
N LEU A 106 7.97 -0.37 -0.51
CA LEU A 106 9.33 0.11 -0.71
C LEU A 106 9.38 0.80 -2.07
N THR A 107 9.70 2.09 -2.07
CA THR A 107 9.84 2.86 -3.31
C THR A 107 11.22 3.48 -3.38
N GLY A 108 11.91 3.23 -4.48
CA GLY A 108 13.29 3.68 -4.70
C GLY A 108 13.40 5.18 -4.93
N ALA A 109 14.58 5.73 -4.63
CA ALA A 109 14.94 7.05 -5.11
C ALA A 109 15.11 7.01 -6.64
N LYS A 110 15.00 8.18 -7.29
CA LYS A 110 15.15 8.27 -8.75
C LYS A 110 16.51 7.74 -9.18
N GLY A 111 16.51 6.70 -10.02
CA GLY A 111 17.73 6.09 -10.54
C GLY A 111 18.39 5.10 -9.59
N SER A 112 17.74 4.67 -8.51
CA SER A 112 18.24 3.60 -7.65
C SER A 112 18.38 2.29 -8.42
N ILE A 113 19.59 1.74 -8.50
CA ILE A 113 19.90 0.45 -9.11
C ILE A 113 20.01 -0.60 -8.01
N VAL A 114 19.48 -1.81 -8.25
CA VAL A 114 19.51 -2.93 -7.30
C VAL A 114 20.21 -4.12 -7.96
N GLN A 115 21.28 -4.63 -7.35
CA GLN A 115 21.97 -5.84 -7.82
C GLN A 115 21.31 -7.10 -7.26
N ALA A 116 21.78 -8.24 -7.74
CA ALA A 116 21.27 -9.55 -7.31
C ALA A 116 21.51 -9.79 -5.82
N GLU A 117 22.64 -9.33 -5.29
CA GLU A 117 23.04 -9.51 -3.90
C GLU A 117 22.14 -8.72 -2.96
N GLU A 118 21.77 -7.47 -3.29
CA GLU A 118 20.82 -6.72 -2.46
C GLU A 118 19.41 -7.29 -2.56
N MET A 119 18.97 -7.75 -3.73
CA MET A 119 17.66 -8.38 -3.86
C MET A 119 17.58 -9.69 -3.06
N GLU A 120 18.64 -10.51 -3.10
CA GLU A 120 18.74 -11.74 -2.32
C GLU A 120 18.83 -11.43 -0.82
N ALA A 121 19.62 -10.43 -0.42
CA ALA A 121 19.70 -10.00 0.97
C ALA A 121 18.35 -9.52 1.51
N LEU A 122 17.53 -8.87 0.67
CA LEU A 122 16.22 -8.32 1.05
C LEU A 122 15.11 -9.38 1.09
N PHE A 123 15.02 -10.26 0.09
CA PHE A 123 13.90 -11.20 -0.07
C PHE A 123 14.25 -12.68 0.09
N GLY A 124 15.53 -13.05 0.18
CA GLY A 124 15.97 -14.45 0.33
C GLY A 124 15.71 -15.05 1.72
N GLY A 125 15.54 -14.19 2.74
CA GLY A 125 15.41 -14.61 4.14
C GLY A 125 14.03 -15.10 4.59
N PHE A 126 12.99 -14.96 3.77
CA PHE A 126 11.64 -15.41 4.15
C PHE A 126 11.59 -16.94 4.26
N ASN A 127 11.09 -17.42 5.40
CA ASN A 127 11.01 -18.86 5.72
C ASN A 127 9.67 -19.27 6.35
N LYS A 128 8.76 -18.32 6.58
CA LYS A 128 7.44 -18.48 7.18
C LYS A 128 6.45 -17.57 6.46
N THR A 129 5.19 -17.96 6.48
CA THR A 129 4.13 -17.14 5.89
C THR A 129 3.89 -15.87 6.70
N LEU A 130 3.73 -14.73 6.02
CA LEU A 130 3.28 -13.48 6.62
C LEU A 130 1.83 -13.16 6.19
N PRO A 131 1.08 -12.40 7.01
CA PRO A 131 -0.29 -11.98 6.68
C PRO A 131 -0.32 -10.83 5.66
N LEU A 132 0.70 -10.71 4.81
CA LEU A 132 0.89 -9.60 3.89
C LEU A 132 -0.23 -9.58 2.83
N CYS A 133 -0.97 -8.48 2.77
CA CYS A 133 -2.02 -8.22 1.78
C CYS A 133 -1.54 -7.29 0.67
N ILE A 134 -0.64 -6.35 1.00
CA ILE A 134 -0.12 -5.35 0.06
C ILE A 134 1.40 -5.44 -0.01
N LEU A 135 1.90 -5.60 -1.23
CA LEU A 135 3.30 -5.47 -1.57
C LEU A 135 3.47 -4.41 -2.66
N THR A 136 4.28 -3.39 -2.38
CA THR A 136 4.78 -2.45 -3.40
C THR A 136 6.29 -2.48 -3.37
N PHE A 137 6.89 -2.75 -4.52
CA PHE A 137 8.31 -2.63 -4.76
C PHE A 137 8.46 -1.91 -6.10
N SER A 138 8.82 -0.63 -6.08
CA SER A 138 8.78 0.21 -7.29
C SER A 138 9.90 1.24 -7.33
N GLY A 139 10.20 1.77 -8.52
CA GLY A 139 11.19 2.85 -8.67
C GLY A 139 12.63 2.41 -8.50
N PHE A 140 12.94 1.15 -8.80
CA PHE A 140 14.27 0.56 -8.76
C PHE A 140 14.65 0.00 -10.12
N CYS A 141 15.85 0.23 -10.64
CA CYS A 141 16.34 -0.55 -11.78
C CYS A 141 16.79 -1.93 -11.28
N ALA A 142 15.95 -2.95 -11.51
CA ALA A 142 16.10 -4.30 -10.97
C ALA A 142 16.14 -5.38 -12.08
N ARG A 143 16.60 -5.00 -13.27
CA ARG A 143 16.61 -5.87 -14.44
C ARG A 143 17.37 -7.17 -14.17
N GLY A 144 16.70 -8.29 -14.40
CA GLY A 144 17.30 -9.62 -14.25
C GLY A 144 17.53 -10.07 -12.80
N CYS A 145 17.29 -9.23 -11.78
CA CYS A 145 17.57 -9.57 -10.39
C CYS A 145 16.32 -9.85 -9.53
N LEU A 146 15.09 -9.71 -10.05
CA LEU A 146 13.84 -9.87 -9.29
C LEU A 146 13.49 -11.30 -8.82
N ALA A 147 14.29 -12.31 -9.19
CA ALA A 147 14.00 -13.70 -8.83
C ALA A 147 13.80 -13.95 -7.33
N PRO A 148 14.56 -13.35 -6.39
CA PRO A 148 14.35 -13.52 -4.95
C PRO A 148 13.00 -12.95 -4.48
N LEU A 149 12.63 -11.75 -4.95
CA LEU A 149 11.31 -11.15 -4.68
C LEU A 149 10.19 -12.07 -5.18
N ILE A 150 10.26 -12.53 -6.42
CA ILE A 150 9.25 -13.40 -7.02
C ILE A 150 9.13 -14.72 -6.25
N LYS A 151 10.27 -15.34 -5.87
CA LYS A 151 10.27 -16.58 -5.07
C LYS A 151 9.63 -16.37 -3.69
N SER A 152 9.78 -15.19 -3.11
CA SER A 152 9.24 -14.87 -1.78
C SER A 152 7.71 -14.81 -1.74
N LEU A 153 7.03 -14.66 -2.89
CA LEU A 153 5.57 -14.61 -2.97
C LEU A 153 4.88 -15.86 -2.39
N ARG A 154 5.58 -17.01 -2.34
CA ARG A 154 5.11 -18.23 -1.65
C ARG A 154 4.83 -18.06 -0.15
N TYR A 155 5.41 -17.03 0.46
CA TYR A 155 5.23 -16.70 1.86
C TYR A 155 4.10 -15.68 2.08
N PHE A 156 3.44 -15.19 1.02
CA PHE A 156 2.38 -14.16 1.11
C PHE A 156 1.04 -14.65 0.51
N PRO A 157 0.44 -15.76 1.00
CA PRO A 157 -0.76 -16.35 0.39
C PRO A 157 -2.01 -15.45 0.43
N ASN A 158 -2.01 -14.42 1.28
CA ASN A 158 -3.09 -13.46 1.42
C ASN A 158 -2.93 -12.21 0.54
N LEU A 159 -1.89 -12.17 -0.30
CA LEU A 159 -1.59 -11.00 -1.12
C LEU A 159 -2.75 -10.68 -2.07
N SER A 160 -3.30 -9.48 -1.95
CA SER A 160 -4.39 -8.95 -2.77
C SER A 160 -3.92 -7.81 -3.68
N TRP A 161 -2.83 -7.13 -3.33
CA TRP A 161 -2.26 -6.05 -4.12
C TRP A 161 -0.76 -6.25 -4.35
N LEU A 162 -0.36 -6.35 -5.61
CA LEU A 162 1.03 -6.43 -6.02
C LEU A 162 1.36 -5.29 -6.97
N ASN A 163 2.28 -4.41 -6.56
CA ASN A 163 2.79 -3.32 -7.40
C ASN A 163 4.28 -3.50 -7.64
N LEU A 164 4.63 -3.71 -8.90
CA LEU A 164 5.99 -3.88 -9.43
C LEU A 164 6.27 -2.84 -10.54
N ASP A 165 5.73 -1.64 -10.37
CA ASP A 165 5.90 -0.52 -11.30
C ASP A 165 7.36 -0.06 -11.40
N ASN A 166 7.79 0.29 -12.63
CA ASN A 166 9.07 0.94 -12.90
C ASN A 166 10.26 0.16 -12.30
N LEU A 167 10.42 -1.09 -12.73
CA LEU A 167 11.45 -2.02 -12.25
C LEU A 167 12.50 -2.43 -13.30
N ASP A 168 12.38 -1.93 -14.54
CA ASP A 168 13.13 -2.42 -15.70
C ASP A 168 13.01 -3.95 -15.88
N MET A 169 11.81 -4.50 -15.66
CA MET A 169 11.56 -5.94 -15.79
C MET A 169 11.79 -6.44 -17.22
N ASP A 170 12.48 -7.58 -17.34
CA ASP A 170 12.60 -8.32 -18.59
C ASP A 170 11.60 -9.48 -18.70
N GLU A 171 11.59 -10.16 -19.85
CA GLU A 171 10.74 -11.32 -20.11
C GLU A 171 10.97 -12.47 -19.12
N ARG A 172 12.20 -12.64 -18.61
CA ARG A 172 12.51 -13.71 -17.65
C ARG A 172 11.88 -13.40 -16.30
N ASN A 173 11.92 -12.14 -15.86
CA ASN A 173 11.24 -11.68 -14.65
C ASN A 173 9.73 -11.84 -14.78
N LEU A 174 9.16 -11.46 -15.93
CA LEU A 174 7.73 -11.66 -16.18
C LEU A 174 7.36 -13.15 -16.09
N ARG A 175 8.06 -14.03 -16.78
CA ARG A 175 7.79 -15.49 -16.73
C ARG A 175 7.82 -16.03 -15.29
N GLY A 176 8.85 -15.69 -14.52
CA GLY A 176 8.94 -16.10 -13.12
C GLY A 176 7.76 -15.59 -12.28
N LEU A 177 7.34 -14.34 -12.52
CA LEU A 177 6.16 -13.78 -11.84
C LEU A 177 4.89 -14.56 -12.20
N LEU A 178 4.68 -14.88 -13.47
CA LEU A 178 3.51 -15.65 -13.92
C LEU A 178 3.46 -17.04 -13.29
N GLU A 179 4.60 -17.72 -13.18
CA GLU A 179 4.75 -19.02 -12.48
C GLU A 179 4.44 -18.92 -10.98
N SER A 180 4.61 -17.74 -10.37
CA SER A 180 4.36 -17.51 -8.95
C SER A 180 2.89 -17.28 -8.59
N PHE A 181 2.01 -17.04 -9.56
CA PHE A 181 0.59 -16.75 -9.31
C PHE A 181 -0.15 -17.87 -8.58
N GLN A 182 0.32 -19.12 -8.70
CA GLN A 182 -0.19 -20.25 -7.91
C GLN A 182 -0.09 -20.02 -6.39
N PHE A 183 0.83 -19.17 -5.95
CA PHE A 183 1.05 -18.88 -4.53
C PHE A 183 0.22 -17.69 -4.02
N ILE A 184 -0.36 -16.88 -4.89
CA ILE A 184 -1.12 -15.67 -4.55
C ILE A 184 -2.54 -15.72 -5.16
N PRO A 185 -3.35 -16.74 -4.82
CA PRO A 185 -4.66 -16.96 -5.45
C PRO A 185 -5.67 -15.84 -5.17
N ASN A 186 -5.38 -14.98 -4.19
CA ASN A 186 -6.24 -13.89 -3.76
C ASN A 186 -5.94 -12.55 -4.43
N LEU A 187 -5.03 -12.52 -5.42
CA LEU A 187 -4.60 -11.27 -6.05
C LEU A 187 -5.78 -10.56 -6.73
N GLU A 188 -6.03 -9.32 -6.31
CA GLU A 188 -7.09 -8.44 -6.84
C GLU A 188 -6.55 -7.34 -7.74
N SER A 189 -5.34 -6.85 -7.45
CA SER A 189 -4.70 -5.78 -8.20
C SER A 189 -3.26 -6.11 -8.52
N LEU A 190 -2.93 -6.02 -9.80
CA LEU A 190 -1.58 -6.20 -10.32
C LEU A 190 -1.17 -4.95 -11.11
N ASN A 191 -0.08 -4.31 -10.68
CA ASN A 191 0.53 -3.23 -11.42
C ASN A 191 1.92 -3.63 -11.92
N LEU A 192 2.11 -3.60 -13.24
CA LEU A 192 3.36 -3.82 -13.95
C LEU A 192 3.74 -2.62 -14.82
N SER A 193 3.11 -1.47 -14.65
CA SER A 193 3.34 -0.31 -15.51
C SER A 193 4.81 0.13 -15.52
N HIS A 194 5.19 0.85 -16.59
CA HIS A 194 6.53 1.40 -16.76
C HIS A 194 7.66 0.34 -16.74
N ASN A 195 7.38 -0.87 -17.22
CA ASN A 195 8.38 -1.94 -17.40
C ASN A 195 8.53 -2.31 -18.87
N PRO A 196 9.74 -2.35 -19.47
CA PRO A 196 9.93 -2.56 -20.90
C PRO A 196 9.76 -4.04 -21.34
N LEU A 197 8.56 -4.58 -21.15
CA LEU A 197 8.24 -5.98 -21.45
C LEU A 197 8.10 -6.26 -22.94
N GLY A 198 7.77 -5.24 -23.75
CA GLY A 198 7.54 -5.41 -25.18
C GLY A 198 6.45 -6.45 -25.47
N HIS A 199 6.68 -7.29 -26.49
CA HIS A 199 5.71 -8.31 -26.90
C HIS A 199 5.49 -9.40 -25.84
N ALA A 200 6.44 -9.61 -24.91
CA ALA A 200 6.31 -10.62 -23.86
C ALA A 200 5.09 -10.39 -22.95
N VAL A 201 4.58 -9.15 -22.87
CA VAL A 201 3.37 -8.82 -22.11
C VAL A 201 2.17 -9.68 -22.51
N THR A 202 2.09 -10.14 -23.77
CA THR A 202 0.96 -10.92 -24.29
C THR A 202 0.80 -12.27 -23.57
N SER A 203 1.90 -12.82 -23.04
CA SER A 203 1.92 -14.07 -22.25
C SER A 203 1.16 -13.99 -20.92
N ILE A 204 0.81 -12.78 -20.45
CA ILE A 204 0.05 -12.57 -19.21
C ILE A 204 -1.40 -13.06 -19.33
N VAL A 205 -1.96 -13.04 -20.53
CA VAL A 205 -3.38 -13.30 -20.81
C VAL A 205 -3.87 -14.63 -20.20
N PRO A 206 -3.28 -15.80 -20.51
CA PRO A 206 -3.74 -17.07 -19.94
C PRO A 206 -3.63 -17.13 -18.41
N HIS A 207 -2.72 -16.37 -17.80
CA HIS A 207 -2.50 -16.38 -16.37
C HIS A 207 -3.52 -15.49 -15.64
N VAL A 208 -3.72 -14.27 -16.14
CA VAL A 208 -4.66 -13.30 -15.54
C VAL A 208 -6.12 -13.75 -15.67
N ILE A 209 -6.50 -14.39 -16.78
CA ILE A 209 -7.86 -14.92 -16.95
C ILE A 209 -8.17 -15.96 -15.86
N ASN A 210 -7.17 -16.74 -15.45
CA ASN A 210 -7.31 -17.79 -14.44
C ASN A 210 -7.16 -17.31 -12.99
N LEU A 211 -6.74 -16.05 -12.75
CA LEU A 211 -6.69 -15.47 -11.41
C LEU A 211 -8.11 -15.09 -10.95
N PRO A 212 -8.77 -15.83 -10.04
CA PRO A 212 -10.21 -15.72 -9.82
C PRO A 212 -10.62 -14.34 -9.32
N LYS A 213 -9.82 -13.73 -8.43
CA LYS A 213 -10.15 -12.46 -7.76
C LYS A 213 -9.57 -11.21 -8.43
N LEU A 214 -8.78 -11.35 -9.49
CA LEU A 214 -8.19 -10.17 -10.14
C LEU A 214 -9.29 -9.25 -10.67
N ARG A 215 -9.15 -7.96 -10.42
CA ARG A 215 -10.08 -6.86 -10.78
C ARG A 215 -9.36 -5.70 -11.46
N PHE A 216 -8.08 -5.51 -11.15
CA PHE A 216 -7.28 -4.41 -11.68
C PHE A 216 -5.96 -4.95 -12.25
N LEU A 217 -5.70 -4.60 -13.50
CA LEU A 217 -4.43 -4.86 -14.17
C LEU A 217 -3.94 -3.56 -14.80
N ASP A 218 -2.80 -3.05 -14.34
CA ASP A 218 -2.11 -1.93 -14.99
C ASP A 218 -0.85 -2.43 -15.69
N ILE A 219 -0.82 -2.24 -17.01
CA ILE A 219 0.28 -2.58 -17.92
C ILE A 219 0.61 -1.38 -18.82
N LYS A 220 0.31 -0.16 -18.38
CA LYS A 220 0.64 1.05 -19.14
C LYS A 220 2.14 1.18 -19.31
N GLN A 221 2.54 1.71 -20.46
CA GLN A 221 3.96 1.94 -20.78
C GLN A 221 4.83 0.68 -20.67
N THR A 222 4.25 -0.49 -20.97
CA THR A 222 5.00 -1.76 -20.95
C THR A 222 5.39 -2.30 -22.32
N CYS A 223 4.64 -1.94 -23.35
CA CYS A 223 4.66 -2.55 -24.67
C CYS A 223 4.14 -1.57 -25.73
N SER A 224 4.05 -2.03 -26.98
CA SER A 224 3.42 -1.24 -28.05
C SER A 224 1.92 -1.06 -27.82
N LYS A 225 1.30 -0.09 -28.51
CA LYS A 225 -0.14 0.11 -28.46
C LYS A 225 -0.91 -1.10 -29.01
N GLU A 226 -0.37 -1.81 -30.01
CA GLU A 226 -1.00 -3.01 -30.56
C GLU A 226 -1.08 -4.13 -29.52
N ASP A 227 0.04 -4.44 -28.84
CA ASP A 227 0.10 -5.49 -27.82
C ASP A 227 -0.81 -5.15 -26.63
N LEU A 228 -0.79 -3.89 -26.17
CA LEU A 228 -1.66 -3.41 -25.10
C LEU A 228 -3.14 -3.61 -25.46
N ASN A 229 -3.53 -3.24 -26.69
CA ASN A 229 -4.89 -3.42 -27.18
C ASN A 229 -5.28 -4.89 -27.31
N TYR A 230 -4.36 -5.75 -27.76
CA TYR A 230 -4.57 -7.20 -27.81
C TYR A 230 -4.85 -7.78 -26.43
N VAL A 231 -3.99 -7.49 -25.44
CA VAL A 231 -4.15 -7.98 -24.06
C VAL A 231 -5.48 -7.50 -23.49
N ARG A 232 -5.76 -6.20 -23.63
CA ARG A 232 -6.99 -5.59 -23.13
C ARG A 232 -8.24 -6.20 -23.77
N LYS A 233 -8.25 -6.36 -25.09
CA LYS A 233 -9.39 -6.96 -25.80
C LYS A 233 -9.64 -8.39 -25.33
N THR A 234 -8.58 -9.19 -25.25
CA THR A 234 -8.66 -10.61 -24.89
C THR A 234 -9.11 -10.81 -23.44
N ILE A 235 -8.55 -10.03 -22.50
CA ILE A 235 -9.00 -10.07 -21.10
C ILE A 235 -10.43 -9.55 -20.96
N LYS A 236 -10.84 -8.50 -21.69
CA LYS A 236 -12.22 -7.97 -21.61
C LYS A 236 -13.24 -9.00 -22.09
N GLN A 237 -12.89 -9.78 -23.12
CA GLN A 237 -13.73 -10.86 -23.64
C GLN A 237 -13.85 -12.04 -22.65
N ALA A 238 -12.74 -12.44 -22.02
CA ALA A 238 -12.74 -13.57 -21.09
C ALA A 238 -13.20 -13.21 -19.67
N LYS A 239 -12.98 -11.96 -19.25
CA LYS A 239 -13.17 -11.44 -17.89
C LYS A 239 -13.60 -9.96 -17.92
N PRO A 240 -14.88 -9.67 -18.21
CA PRO A 240 -15.36 -8.29 -18.41
C PRO A 240 -15.20 -7.37 -17.20
N HIS A 241 -15.00 -7.92 -15.99
CA HIS A 241 -14.84 -7.17 -14.74
C HIS A 241 -13.39 -6.78 -14.40
N VAL A 242 -12.37 -7.24 -15.15
CA VAL A 242 -10.93 -7.07 -14.79
C VAL A 242 -10.28 -5.84 -15.38
N LEU A 243 -10.97 -5.16 -16.30
CA LEU A 243 -10.46 -3.99 -16.98
C LEU A 243 -11.36 -2.79 -16.69
N ARG A 244 -11.22 -2.26 -15.47
CA ARG A 244 -11.58 -0.86 -15.24
C ARG A 244 -10.48 -0.01 -15.85
N ASP A 245 -10.73 0.39 -17.08
CA ASP A 245 -9.86 1.28 -17.80
C ASP A 245 -9.85 2.66 -17.12
N VAL A 246 -8.67 3.11 -16.70
CA VAL A 246 -8.49 4.45 -16.09
C VAL A 246 -8.39 5.54 -17.18
N THR A 247 -8.47 5.20 -18.46
CA THR A 247 -8.51 6.18 -19.55
C THR A 247 -9.94 6.46 -19.98
N THR A 248 -10.47 7.58 -19.47
CA THR A 248 -11.44 8.46 -20.13
C THR A 248 -12.49 7.76 -21.01
N GLU A 249 -13.55 7.25 -20.40
CA GLU A 249 -14.92 7.40 -20.92
C GLU A 249 -15.92 7.06 -19.82
N THR A 250 -16.70 8.08 -19.45
CA THR A 250 -17.87 8.08 -18.55
C THR A 250 -17.86 7.07 -17.41
N ARG A 251 -17.46 7.55 -16.23
CA ARG A 251 -17.98 7.04 -14.96
C ARG A 251 -19.48 6.76 -15.17
N GLN A 252 -19.92 5.51 -15.11
CA GLN A 252 -21.25 5.28 -14.56
C GLN A 252 -21.12 5.74 -13.11
N SER A 253 -21.35 7.04 -12.88
CA SER A 253 -21.48 7.58 -11.55
C SER A 253 -22.66 6.81 -10.97
N VAL A 254 -22.38 5.87 -10.09
CA VAL A 254 -23.44 5.40 -9.23
C VAL A 254 -23.70 6.56 -8.29
N THR A 255 -24.67 7.39 -8.70
CA THR A 255 -24.95 8.64 -8.03
C THR A 255 -25.49 8.32 -6.64
N PRO A 256 -25.06 9.08 -5.63
CA PRO A 256 -25.71 9.03 -4.33
C PRO A 256 -27.21 9.32 -4.51
N ARG A 257 -28.03 8.69 -3.67
CA ARG A 257 -29.49 8.84 -3.74
C ARG A 257 -29.95 10.29 -3.61
N HIS A 258 -29.16 11.11 -2.92
CA HIS A 258 -29.37 12.55 -2.78
C HIS A 258 -28.11 13.30 -3.26
N ASP A 259 -28.29 14.52 -3.75
CA ASP A 259 -27.21 15.36 -4.27
C ASP A 259 -26.26 15.80 -3.16
N VAL A 260 -24.97 15.57 -3.38
CA VAL A 260 -23.88 15.95 -2.45
C VAL A 260 -23.64 17.45 -2.42
N ASN A 261 -24.01 18.18 -3.49
CA ASN A 261 -23.76 19.62 -3.62
C ASN A 261 -24.98 20.47 -3.25
N ALA A 262 -26.08 19.84 -2.81
CA ALA A 262 -27.28 20.58 -2.42
C ALA A 262 -26.99 21.48 -1.20
N PRO A 263 -27.54 22.71 -1.14
CA PRO A 263 -27.40 23.59 0.02
C PRO A 263 -27.86 22.91 1.30
N GLY A 264 -26.97 22.82 2.29
CA GLY A 264 -27.28 22.16 3.56
C GLY A 264 -27.27 20.63 3.51
N ALA A 265 -26.70 20.01 2.48
CA ALA A 265 -26.47 18.56 2.46
C ALA A 265 -25.58 18.11 3.63
N LEU A 266 -25.95 17.02 4.28
CA LEU A 266 -25.12 16.35 5.29
C LEU A 266 -24.50 15.10 4.66
N VAL A 267 -23.27 15.26 4.18
CA VAL A 267 -22.49 14.19 3.52
C VAL A 267 -21.65 13.48 4.55
N MET A 268 -21.72 12.15 4.58
CA MET A 268 -20.94 11.32 5.48
C MET A 268 -19.50 11.12 4.99
N PRO A 269 -18.54 10.94 5.90
CA PRO A 269 -17.14 10.75 5.55
C PRO A 269 -16.93 9.46 4.73
N ARG A 270 -15.98 9.54 3.79
CA ARG A 270 -15.58 8.39 2.97
C ARG A 270 -14.61 7.49 3.74
N PRO A 271 -14.69 6.15 3.57
CA PRO A 271 -13.71 5.23 4.15
C PRO A 271 -12.31 5.46 3.59
N SER A 272 -11.29 5.38 4.44
CA SER A 272 -9.89 5.46 4.02
C SER A 272 -9.49 4.23 3.20
N ALA A 273 -8.40 4.32 2.42
CA ALA A 273 -7.91 3.17 1.64
C ALA A 273 -7.60 1.95 2.51
N THR A 274 -7.12 2.17 3.74
CA THR A 274 -6.86 1.11 4.73
C THR A 274 -8.17 0.47 5.22
N HIS A 275 -9.18 1.27 5.56
CA HIS A 275 -10.49 0.77 5.99
C HIS A 275 -11.19 -0.03 4.89
N GLN A 276 -11.12 0.46 3.64
CA GLN A 276 -11.65 -0.24 2.48
C GLN A 276 -10.98 -1.61 2.27
N LEU A 277 -9.68 -1.73 2.53
CA LEU A 277 -8.97 -3.00 2.44
C LEU A 277 -9.50 -4.03 3.46
N GLU A 278 -9.83 -3.59 4.67
CA GLU A 278 -10.26 -4.47 5.76
C GLU A 278 -11.74 -4.87 5.63
N HIS A 279 -12.59 -3.93 5.19
CA HIS A 279 -14.05 -4.07 5.23
C HIS A 279 -14.74 -4.17 3.86
N ASN A 280 -14.10 -3.77 2.75
CA ASN A 280 -14.65 -3.85 1.39
C ASN A 280 -13.99 -4.98 0.57
N ARG A 281 -14.09 -6.22 1.04
CA ARG A 281 -13.55 -7.43 0.36
C ARG A 281 -14.16 -7.65 -1.05
N GLY A 282 -15.33 -7.05 -1.30
CA GLY A 282 -16.01 -7.05 -2.59
C GLY A 282 -15.44 -6.06 -3.62
N GLY A 283 -14.53 -5.15 -3.21
CA GLY A 283 -13.96 -4.15 -4.10
C GLY A 283 -15.01 -3.27 -4.76
N LEU A 284 -16.14 -3.07 -4.08
CA LEU A 284 -17.28 -2.32 -4.60
C LEU A 284 -16.94 -0.83 -4.63
N ASP A 285 -17.54 -0.10 -5.57
CA ASP A 285 -17.39 1.36 -5.64
C ASP A 285 -17.83 2.02 -4.34
N ILE A 286 -17.00 2.95 -3.86
CA ILE A 286 -17.35 3.80 -2.72
C ILE A 286 -18.40 4.80 -3.17
N ARG A 287 -19.58 4.71 -2.55
CA ARG A 287 -20.70 5.62 -2.78
C ARG A 287 -20.73 6.66 -1.69
N ASP A 288 -20.97 7.92 -2.08
CA ASP A 288 -21.26 8.97 -1.10
C ASP A 288 -22.57 8.64 -0.39
N VAL A 289 -22.57 8.84 0.92
CA VAL A 289 -23.76 8.68 1.75
C VAL A 289 -24.20 10.07 2.17
N VAL A 290 -25.38 10.48 1.74
CA VAL A 290 -25.97 11.77 2.07
C VAL A 290 -27.22 11.50 2.89
N VAL A 291 -27.34 12.15 4.05
CA VAL A 291 -28.54 12.04 4.88
C VAL A 291 -29.70 12.68 4.15
N ASP A 292 -30.87 12.05 4.21
CA ASP A 292 -32.09 12.52 3.56
C ASP A 292 -32.31 14.03 3.83
N PRO A 293 -32.47 14.87 2.79
CA PRO A 293 -32.74 16.30 2.94
C PRO A 293 -33.91 16.62 3.87
N HIS A 294 -34.95 15.78 3.89
CA HIS A 294 -36.11 15.97 4.74
C HIS A 294 -35.76 15.89 6.24
N VAL A 295 -34.76 15.06 6.58
CA VAL A 295 -34.25 14.93 7.95
C VAL A 295 -33.18 15.99 8.22
N SER A 296 -32.19 16.09 7.33
CA SER A 296 -31.01 16.94 7.57
C SER A 296 -31.34 18.43 7.67
N GLN A 297 -32.38 18.92 7.00
CA GLN A 297 -32.84 20.32 7.11
C GLN A 297 -33.35 20.69 8.52
N HIS A 298 -33.79 19.70 9.31
CA HIS A 298 -34.31 19.91 10.67
C HIS A 298 -33.24 19.72 11.76
N LEU A 299 -32.02 19.28 11.40
CA LEU A 299 -30.94 19.03 12.35
C LEU A 299 -30.20 20.33 12.69
N ARG A 300 -30.05 20.59 13.99
CA ARG A 300 -29.15 21.62 14.52
C ARG A 300 -27.68 21.20 14.31
N PRO A 301 -26.70 22.13 14.30
CA PRO A 301 -25.28 21.81 14.06
C PRO A 301 -24.76 20.62 14.87
N HIS A 302 -24.94 20.61 16.20
CA HIS A 302 -24.50 19.50 17.06
C HIS A 302 -25.21 18.17 16.77
N GLN A 303 -26.46 18.18 16.27
CA GLN A 303 -27.17 16.96 15.89
C GLN A 303 -26.60 16.39 14.58
N ARG A 304 -26.12 17.24 13.68
CA ARG A 304 -25.42 16.82 12.45
C ARG A 304 -24.09 16.15 12.81
N ASP A 305 -23.35 16.75 13.75
CA ASP A 305 -22.12 16.16 14.30
C ASP A 305 -22.38 14.81 14.96
N GLY A 306 -23.46 14.69 15.74
CA GLY A 306 -23.88 13.43 16.37
C GLY A 306 -24.25 12.33 15.37
N VAL A 307 -24.94 12.67 14.27
CA VAL A 307 -25.26 11.71 13.20
C VAL A 307 -23.99 11.25 12.47
N MET A 308 -23.06 12.18 12.19
CA MET A 308 -21.78 11.86 11.57
C MET A 308 -20.93 10.97 12.47
N PHE A 309 -20.87 11.27 13.77
CA PHE A 309 -20.21 10.44 14.77
C PHE A 309 -20.77 9.02 14.82
N LEU A 310 -22.10 8.88 14.90
CA LEU A 310 -22.75 7.57 14.93
C LEU A 310 -22.43 6.77 13.66
N TYR A 311 -22.47 7.42 12.50
CA TYR A 311 -22.08 6.79 11.23
C TYR A 311 -20.64 6.28 11.27
N GLU A 312 -19.69 7.10 11.73
CA GLU A 312 -18.28 6.69 11.84
C GLU A 312 -18.10 5.50 12.78
N CYS A 313 -18.83 5.43 13.89
CA CYS A 313 -18.79 4.29 14.80
C CYS A 313 -19.36 3.01 14.17
N VAL A 314 -20.55 3.09 13.55
CA VAL A 314 -21.22 1.93 12.93
C VAL A 314 -20.40 1.39 11.76
N MET A 315 -19.78 2.28 10.98
CA MET A 315 -18.98 1.91 9.82
C MET A 315 -17.54 1.50 10.20
N GLY A 316 -17.12 1.65 11.46
CA GLY A 316 -15.75 1.35 11.89
C GLY A 316 -14.71 2.32 11.35
N LEU A 317 -15.11 3.56 11.01
CA LEU A 317 -14.23 4.61 10.50
C LEU A 317 -13.43 5.31 11.60
N ARG A 318 -13.91 5.22 12.85
CA ARG A 318 -13.18 5.65 14.06
C ARG A 318 -12.71 4.45 14.86
N ASN A 319 -11.48 4.53 15.36
CA ASN A 319 -10.97 3.59 16.36
C ASN A 319 -11.57 3.91 17.73
N LEU A 320 -12.31 2.96 18.31
CA LEU A 320 -12.96 3.11 19.63
C LEU A 320 -11.96 3.30 20.80
N THR A 321 -10.66 3.09 20.57
CA THR A 321 -9.60 3.38 21.54
C THR A 321 -9.38 4.88 21.79
N GLU A 322 -9.84 5.77 20.90
CA GLU A 322 -9.78 7.23 21.09
C GLU A 322 -10.92 7.78 21.97
N MET A 323 -11.88 6.95 22.38
CA MET A 323 -13.06 7.35 23.19
C MET A 323 -12.83 7.32 24.70
N ALA A 324 -11.62 7.00 25.19
CA ALA A 324 -11.32 6.96 26.62
C ALA A 324 -11.62 8.25 27.42
N PRO A 325 -11.61 9.47 26.84
CA PRO A 325 -11.96 10.68 27.59
C PRO A 325 -13.47 10.98 27.66
N PHE A 326 -14.30 10.41 26.77
CA PHE A 326 -15.72 10.78 26.65
C PHE A 326 -16.70 9.77 27.27
N LEU A 327 -16.19 8.67 27.84
CA LEU A 327 -16.98 7.66 28.56
C LEU A 327 -16.77 7.70 30.08
N ARG A 328 -16.24 8.82 30.61
CA ARG A 328 -16.21 9.09 32.06
C ARG A 328 -17.18 10.22 32.38
N GLU A 329 -18.46 9.89 32.45
CA GLU A 329 -19.41 10.48 33.40
C GLU A 329 -20.13 9.35 34.13
#